data_AF-A0A5E6NDV5-F1
#
_entry.id   AF-A0A5E6NDV5-F1
#
_cell.length_a   1.000
_cell.length_b   1.000
_cell.length_c   1.000
_cell.angle_alpha   90.00
_cell.angle_beta   90.00
_cell.angle_gamma   90.00
#
_symmetry.space_group_name_H-M   'P 1'
#
loop_
_entity.id
_entity.type
_entity.pdbx_description
1 polymer ?
#
loop_
_entity_poly.entity_id
_entity_poly.type
_entity_poly.pdbx_seq_one_letter_code
_entity_poly.pdbx_strand_id
1 'polypeptide(L)'
;MKRAGGAILPKVNLIDMRAEAGNALSAMLIAKMKQHLSSGKQVMLFINRRGYAPVYFCTQCGWKSECDHCDSLMIYHRHINRLKCHHCHDEKIPEQTCPDCGKQSLEVFGYGTQRLEENTRFAFC
;
A
#
# COMPACT_ATOMS: atom_id res chain seq x y z
N MET A 1 -14.61 31.57 2.94
CA MET A 1 -13.70 31.30 1.81
C MET A 1 -14.51 30.65 0.69
N LYS A 2 -14.92 31.40 -0.35
CA LYS A 2 -15.67 30.88 -1.52
C LYS A 2 -14.66 30.51 -2.62
N ARG A 3 -14.79 29.32 -3.21
CA ARG A 3 -13.94 28.87 -4.33
C ARG A 3 -14.44 29.45 -5.65
N ALA A 4 -13.54 29.62 -6.62
CA ALA A 4 -13.89 30.02 -7.97
C ALA A 4 -14.85 28.99 -8.62
N GLY A 5 -15.94 29.46 -9.24
CA GLY A 5 -16.80 28.67 -10.14
C GLY A 5 -18.03 27.97 -9.54
N GLY A 6 -18.40 28.17 -8.28
CA GLY A 6 -19.63 27.56 -7.73
C GLY A 6 -19.60 26.03 -7.61
N ALA A 7 -18.41 25.43 -7.65
CA ALA A 7 -18.23 23.98 -7.59
C ALA A 7 -18.76 23.41 -6.26
N ILE A 8 -19.62 22.40 -6.38
CA ILE A 8 -20.14 21.60 -5.27
C ILE A 8 -19.11 20.52 -4.91
N LEU A 9 -18.92 20.25 -3.63
CA LEU A 9 -18.05 19.17 -3.19
C LEU A 9 -18.55 17.82 -3.72
N PRO A 10 -17.67 16.95 -4.24
CA PRO A 10 -18.08 15.61 -4.64
C PRO A 10 -18.56 14.82 -3.43
N LYS A 11 -19.49 13.88 -3.67
CA LYS A 11 -19.84 12.88 -2.65
C LYS A 11 -18.64 11.95 -2.45
N VAL A 12 -18.19 11.83 -1.20
CA VAL A 12 -17.07 10.96 -0.81
C VAL A 12 -17.63 9.79 -0.01
N ASN A 13 -17.19 8.58 -0.33
CA ASN A 13 -17.53 7.36 0.41
C ASN A 13 -16.23 6.73 0.93
N LEU A 14 -16.23 6.32 2.19
CA LEU A 14 -15.15 5.53 2.79
C LEU A 14 -15.48 4.04 2.63
N ILE A 15 -14.50 3.26 2.18
CA ILE A 15 -14.62 1.81 2.03
C ILE A 15 -13.66 1.16 3.02
N ASP A 16 -14.16 0.27 3.86
CA ASP A 16 -13.33 -0.50 4.76
C ASP A 16 -12.64 -1.65 4.01
N MET A 17 -11.34 -1.53 3.81
CA MET A 17 -10.53 -2.53 3.09
C MET A 17 -10.17 -3.75 3.95
N ARG A 18 -10.46 -3.75 5.27
CA ARG A 18 -10.16 -4.89 6.14
C ARG A 18 -10.94 -6.15 5.77
N ALA A 19 -12.16 -5.98 5.24
CA ALA A 19 -13.00 -7.07 4.76
C ALA A 19 -12.61 -7.57 3.35
N GLU A 20 -11.76 -6.83 2.64
CA GLU A 20 -11.32 -7.11 1.26
C GLU A 20 -9.92 -7.75 1.25
N ALA A 21 -9.64 -8.63 2.22
CA ALA A 21 -8.30 -9.14 2.52
C ALA A 21 -7.58 -9.67 1.26
N GLY A 22 -6.40 -9.09 0.98
CA GLY A 22 -5.54 -9.47 -0.14
C GLY A 22 -5.82 -8.76 -1.47
N ASN A 23 -6.90 -8.00 -1.60
CA ASN A 23 -7.23 -7.26 -2.82
C ASN A 23 -6.77 -5.80 -2.74
N ALA A 24 -6.22 -5.29 -3.85
CA ALA A 24 -5.76 -3.90 -3.95
C ALA A 24 -6.92 -2.90 -4.14
N LEU A 25 -8.07 -3.38 -4.64
CA LEU A 25 -9.30 -2.61 -4.84
C LEU A 25 -10.47 -3.42 -4.27
N SER A 26 -11.41 -2.74 -3.62
CA SER A 26 -12.65 -3.38 -3.18
C SER A 26 -13.53 -3.77 -4.36
N ALA A 27 -14.33 -4.82 -4.19
CA ALA A 27 -15.32 -5.22 -5.19
C ALA A 27 -16.28 -4.08 -5.56
N MET A 28 -16.69 -3.29 -4.56
CA MET A 28 -17.58 -2.14 -4.77
C MET A 28 -16.94 -1.06 -5.64
N LEU A 29 -15.66 -0.74 -5.41
CA LEU A 29 -14.94 0.24 -6.23
C LEU A 29 -14.85 -0.23 -7.68
N ILE A 30 -14.49 -1.50 -7.90
CA ILE A 30 -14.41 -2.09 -9.25
C ILE A 30 -15.75 -1.99 -9.98
N ALA A 31 -16.87 -2.33 -9.33
CA ALA A 31 -18.20 -2.25 -9.93
C ALA A 31 -18.55 -0.83 -10.39
N LYS A 32 -18.25 0.18 -9.55
CA LYS A 32 -18.47 1.60 -9.91
C LYS A 32 -17.57 2.04 -11.04
N MET A 33 -16.30 1.65 -11.04
CA MET A 33 -15.37 1.94 -12.13
C MET A 33 -15.91 1.40 -13.46
N LYS A 34 -16.36 0.13 -13.49
CA LYS A 34 -16.96 -0.48 -14.70
C LYS A 34 -18.17 0.30 -15.20
N GLN A 35 -19.07 0.71 -14.30
CA GLN A 35 -20.25 1.53 -14.65
C GLN A 35 -19.86 2.88 -15.29
N HIS A 36 -18.84 3.55 -14.75
CA HIS A 36 -18.39 4.83 -15.30
C HIS A 36 -17.72 4.66 -16.66
N LEU A 37 -16.85 3.66 -16.81
CA LEU A 37 -16.15 3.37 -18.06
C LEU A 37 -17.12 2.94 -19.17
N SER A 38 -18.11 2.09 -18.86
CA SER A 38 -19.13 1.67 -19.85
C SER A 38 -20.01 2.81 -20.36
N SER A 39 -20.07 3.91 -19.61
CA SER A 39 -20.79 5.13 -20.01
C SER A 39 -19.91 6.11 -20.81
N GLY A 40 -18.73 5.68 -21.29
CA GLY A 40 -17.78 6.52 -22.03
C GLY A 40 -17.10 7.59 -21.18
N LYS A 41 -17.17 7.47 -19.84
CA LYS A 41 -16.53 8.42 -18.91
C LYS A 41 -15.16 7.89 -18.50
N GLN A 42 -14.36 8.77 -17.90
CA GLN A 42 -13.03 8.42 -17.38
C GLN A 42 -13.07 8.23 -15.86
N VAL A 43 -12.17 7.38 -15.36
CA VAL A 43 -11.91 7.19 -13.94
C VAL A 43 -10.45 7.55 -13.67
N MET A 44 -10.22 8.35 -12.63
CA MET A 44 -8.88 8.69 -12.16
C MET A 44 -8.63 8.00 -10.82
N LEU A 45 -7.61 7.15 -10.76
CA LEU A 45 -7.13 6.55 -9.52
C LEU A 45 -5.90 7.31 -9.05
N PHE A 46 -5.96 7.85 -7.84
CA PHE A 46 -4.81 8.48 -7.19
C PHE A 46 -4.08 7.43 -6.36
N ILE A 47 -2.82 7.23 -6.71
CA ILE A 47 -1.91 6.37 -5.97
C ILE A 47 -0.73 7.22 -5.49
N ASN A 48 -0.14 6.85 -4.36
CA ASN A 48 1.03 7.55 -3.86
C ASN A 48 2.20 7.34 -4.85
N ARG A 49 2.65 8.44 -5.49
CA ARG A 49 3.70 8.42 -6.53
C ARG A 49 5.12 8.32 -5.97
N ARG A 50 5.34 8.69 -4.70
CA ARG A 50 6.60 8.38 -4.03
C ARG A 50 6.54 6.93 -3.60
N GLY A 51 7.41 6.13 -4.23
CA GLY A 51 7.54 4.70 -4.03
C GLY A 51 7.38 4.35 -2.57
N TYR A 52 6.35 3.56 -2.29
CA TYR A 52 6.23 2.91 -0.99
C TYR A 52 7.43 1.99 -0.90
N ALA A 53 8.43 2.46 -0.17
CA ALA A 53 9.62 1.71 0.10
C ALA A 53 9.15 0.45 0.87
N PRO A 54 9.36 -0.76 0.33
CA PRO A 54 8.80 -1.99 0.89
C PRO A 54 9.22 -2.14 2.34
N VAL A 55 8.30 -1.99 3.29
CA VAL A 55 8.61 -2.10 4.73
C VAL A 55 8.31 -3.52 5.18
N TYR A 56 9.18 -4.10 5.99
CA TYR A 56 8.95 -5.40 6.57
C TYR A 56 8.11 -5.24 7.84
N PHE A 57 6.99 -5.95 7.95
CA PHE A 57 6.01 -5.73 9.01
C PHE A 57 5.32 -7.01 9.44
N CYS A 58 4.78 -7.01 10.66
CA CYS A 58 4.01 -8.11 11.21
C CYS A 58 2.50 -7.91 10.97
N THR A 59 1.86 -8.87 10.31
CA THR A 59 0.41 -8.82 10.05
C THR A 59 -0.45 -9.08 11.30
N GLN A 60 0.16 -9.57 12.39
CA GLN A 60 -0.54 -9.94 13.62
C GLN A 60 -0.51 -8.83 14.69
N CYS A 61 0.65 -8.21 14.93
CA CYS A 61 0.81 -7.17 15.97
C CYS A 61 1.11 -5.77 15.42
N GLY A 62 1.39 -5.63 14.12
CA GLY A 62 1.66 -4.34 13.50
C GLY A 62 3.10 -3.83 13.66
N TRP A 63 4.01 -4.63 14.25
CA TRP A 63 5.45 -4.33 14.28
C TRP A 63 5.97 -3.99 12.87
N LYS A 64 6.92 -3.04 12.79
CA LYS A 64 7.58 -2.63 11.54
C LYS A 64 9.09 -2.65 11.74
N SER A 65 9.83 -2.93 10.68
CA SER A 65 11.29 -2.87 10.70
C SER A 65 11.78 -1.44 10.91
N GLU A 66 12.24 -1.15 12.11
CA GLU A 66 12.88 0.10 12.52
C GLU A 66 14.42 -0.05 12.53
N CYS A 67 15.15 1.06 12.44
CA CYS A 67 16.60 1.09 12.50
C CYS A 67 17.08 1.21 13.95
N ASP A 68 18.07 0.41 14.33
CA ASP A 68 18.61 0.41 15.70
C ASP A 68 19.54 1.62 15.98
N HIS A 69 19.91 2.36 14.93
CA HIS A 69 20.82 3.51 14.99
C HIS A 69 20.14 4.87 14.74
N CYS A 70 18.88 4.90 14.29
CA CYS A 70 18.14 6.14 14.07
C CYS A 70 16.62 5.89 14.05
N ASP A 71 15.82 6.94 14.23
CA ASP A 71 14.35 6.86 14.30
C ASP A 71 13.69 6.75 12.92
N SER A 72 14.14 5.80 12.10
CA SER A 72 13.68 5.61 10.72
C SER A 72 13.34 4.16 10.43
N LEU A 73 12.39 3.95 9.51
CA LEU A 73 12.04 2.62 9.02
C LEU A 73 13.13 2.08 8.08
N MET A 74 13.40 0.79 8.21
CA MET A 74 14.26 0.06 7.28
C MET A 74 13.44 -0.46 6.09
N ILE A 75 14.05 -0.38 4.92
CA ILE A 75 13.43 -0.75 3.64
C ILE A 75 13.94 -2.10 3.19
N TYR A 76 13.02 -2.98 2.81
CA TYR A 76 13.31 -4.33 2.36
C TYR A 76 13.68 -4.40 0.87
N HIS A 77 14.95 -4.67 0.60
CA HIS A 77 15.48 -4.89 -0.74
C HIS A 77 15.40 -6.37 -1.11
N ARG A 78 14.37 -6.76 -1.85
CA ARG A 78 14.11 -8.15 -2.27
C ARG A 78 15.26 -8.79 -3.03
N HIS A 79 15.91 -8.05 -3.94
CA HIS A 79 16.96 -8.59 -4.82
C HIS A 79 18.17 -9.14 -4.06
N ILE A 80 18.43 -8.62 -2.87
CA ILE A 80 19.56 -8.97 -2.02
C ILE A 80 19.11 -9.54 -0.66
N ASN A 81 17.81 -9.63 -0.44
CA ASN A 81 17.19 -10.06 0.81
C ASN A 81 17.78 -9.34 2.04
N ARG A 82 17.71 -8.00 2.05
CA ARG A 82 18.23 -7.14 3.13
C ARG A 82 17.27 -6.02 3.51
N LEU A 83 17.23 -5.69 4.79
CA LEU A 83 16.64 -4.47 5.31
C LEU A 83 17.73 -3.39 5.33
N LYS A 84 17.48 -2.23 4.73
CA LYS A 84 18.43 -1.11 4.70
C LYS A 84 17.80 0.16 5.23
N CYS A 85 18.54 0.84 6.11
CA CYS A 85 18.22 2.21 6.48
C CYS A 85 18.85 3.17 5.45
N HIS A 86 18.05 4.03 4.84
CA HIS A 86 18.57 5.03 3.88
C HIS A 86 19.05 6.32 4.56
N HIS A 87 18.87 6.45 5.87
CA HIS A 87 19.36 7.60 6.63
C HIS A 87 20.79 7.39 7.13
N CYS A 88 21.08 6.23 7.72
CA CYS A 88 22.38 5.92 8.30
C CYS A 88 23.15 4.80 7.57
N HIS A 89 22.57 4.20 6.52
CA HIS A 89 23.16 3.12 5.72
C HIS A 89 23.36 1.80 6.47
N ASP A 90 22.75 1.65 7.65
CA ASP A 90 22.74 0.38 8.36
C ASP A 90 21.97 -0.70 7.58
N GLU A 91 22.41 -1.95 7.70
CA GLU A 91 21.84 -3.10 6.98
C GLU A 91 21.67 -4.31 7.89
N LYS A 92 20.49 -4.96 7.80
CA LYS A 92 20.21 -6.20 8.53
C LYS A 92 19.52 -7.26 7.69
N ILE A 93 19.63 -8.50 8.14
CA ILE A 93 18.96 -9.65 7.54
C ILE A 93 17.52 -9.67 8.07
N PRO A 94 16.49 -9.83 7.21
CA PRO A 94 15.13 -10.01 7.68
C PRO A 94 15.00 -11.33 8.46
N GLU A 95 14.39 -11.26 9.64
CA GLU A 95 14.06 -12.44 10.44
C GLU A 95 12.78 -13.12 9.91
N GLN A 96 12.60 -14.41 10.22
CA GLN A 96 11.36 -15.12 9.86
C GLN A 96 10.27 -14.96 10.93
N THR A 97 10.66 -14.62 12.15
CA THR A 97 9.77 -14.53 13.31
C THR A 97 9.67 -13.08 13.75
N CYS A 98 8.47 -12.61 14.07
CA CYS A 98 8.28 -11.26 14.59
C CYS A 98 9.00 -11.10 15.95
N PRO A 99 9.88 -10.11 16.12
CA PRO A 99 10.60 -9.91 17.38
C PRO A 99 9.67 -9.44 18.51
N ASP A 100 8.54 -8.83 18.17
CA ASP A 100 7.58 -8.29 19.15
C ASP A 100 6.59 -9.36 19.66
N CYS A 101 6.04 -10.19 18.78
CA CYS A 101 5.00 -11.16 19.16
C CYS A 101 5.39 -12.63 19.02
N GLY A 102 6.60 -12.93 18.52
CA GLY A 102 7.12 -14.29 18.38
C GLY A 102 6.45 -15.15 17.30
N LYS A 103 5.53 -14.60 16.49
CA LYS A 103 4.82 -15.34 15.43
C LYS A 103 5.53 -15.23 14.08
N GLN A 104 5.47 -16.29 13.27
CA GLN A 104 5.88 -16.27 11.85
C GLN A 104 4.82 -15.58 10.99
N SER A 105 4.76 -14.26 11.08
CA SER A 105 3.74 -13.43 10.43
C SER A 105 4.31 -12.16 9.81
N LEU A 106 5.61 -12.21 9.48
CA LEU A 106 6.33 -11.11 8.83
C LEU A 106 6.10 -11.14 7.32
N GLU A 107 5.63 -10.01 6.79
CA GLU A 107 5.36 -9.78 5.38
C GLU A 107 5.98 -8.46 4.91
N VAL A 108 5.96 -8.23 3.60
CA VAL A 108 6.45 -6.99 2.99
C VAL A 108 5.26 -6.10 2.63
N PHE A 109 5.11 -4.97 3.33
CA PHE A 109 4.12 -3.94 3.04
C PHE A 109 4.60 -3.06 1.89
N GLY A 110 3.71 -2.71 0.95
CA GLY A 110 4.04 -1.88 -0.22
C GLY A 110 3.93 -2.59 -1.57
N TYR A 111 3.80 -3.92 -1.57
CA TYR A 111 3.46 -4.71 -2.77
C TYR A 111 2.09 -4.32 -3.37
N GLY A 112 1.20 -3.74 -2.56
CA GLY A 112 -0.17 -3.39 -2.97
C GLY A 112 -0.24 -2.42 -4.15
N THR A 113 0.73 -1.52 -4.34
CA THR A 113 0.72 -0.55 -5.46
C THR A 113 1.15 -1.18 -6.79
N GLN A 114 2.12 -2.09 -6.75
CA GLN A 114 2.55 -2.86 -7.92
C GLN A 114 1.48 -3.90 -8.29
N ARG A 115 0.91 -4.56 -7.29
CA ARG A 115 -0.26 -5.45 -7.43
C ARG A 115 -1.49 -4.70 -7.93
N LEU A 116 -1.67 -3.42 -7.58
CA LEU A 116 -2.75 -2.59 -8.10
C LEU A 116 -2.58 -2.36 -9.60
N GLU A 117 -1.38 -2.00 -10.06
CA GLU A 117 -1.10 -1.80 -11.48
C GLU A 117 -1.35 -3.10 -12.28
N GLU A 118 -0.87 -4.23 -11.75
CA GLU A 118 -1.13 -5.57 -12.31
C GLU A 118 -2.64 -5.91 -12.31
N ASN A 119 -3.33 -5.76 -11.17
CA ASN A 119 -4.75 -6.09 -11.02
C ASN A 119 -5.66 -5.21 -11.89
N THR A 120 -5.32 -3.93 -12.07
CA THR A 120 -6.13 -3.02 -12.90
C THR A 120 -6.06 -3.45 -14.37
N ARG A 121 -4.91 -3.93 -14.83
CA ARG A 121 -4.77 -4.48 -16.19
C ARG A 121 -5.63 -5.75 -16.37
N PHE A 122 -5.67 -6.65 -15.39
CA PHE A 122 -6.51 -7.85 -15.46
C PHE A 122 -8.02 -7.59 -15.33
N ALA A 123 -8.45 -6.61 -14.55
CA ALA A 123 -9.87 -6.38 -14.26
C ALA A 123 -10.64 -5.61 -15.36
N PHE A 124 -9.90 -4.97 -16.28
CA PHE A 124 -10.44 -4.08 -17.30
C PHE A 124 -9.92 -4.36 -18.72
N CYS A 125 -9.19 -5.47 -18.93
CA CYS A 125 -8.97 -6.06 -20.25
C CYS A 125 -10.06 -7.06 -20.61
#